data_AF-A0A2X1Q2B9-F1
#
_entry.id   AF-A0A2X1Q2B9-F1
#
_cell.length_a   1.000
_cell.length_b   1.000
_cell.length_c   1.000
_cell.angle_alpha   90.00
_cell.angle_beta   90.00
_cell.angle_gamma   90.00
#
_symmetry.space_group_name_H-M   'P 1'
#
loop_
_entity.id
_entity.type
_entity.pdbx_description
1 polymer ?
#
loop_
_entity_poly.entity_id
_entity_poly.type
_entity_poly.pdbx_seq_one_letter_code
_entity_poly.pdbx_strand_id
1 'polypeptide(L)'
;MGWNRVYAKAGDRLFRGIEEGAYFYFVHSYAMPVNPYTIAQCNYGEAFTAAVQKDNFFGVQFHPERSGSAGAQLLKNFLEM
;
A
#
# COMPACT_ATOMS: atom_id res chain seq x y z
N MET A 1 -15.54 -1.06 -0.86
CA MET A 1 -15.14 0.37 -0.80
C MET A 1 -15.01 0.78 0.65
N GLY A 2 -13.92 1.43 1.06
CA GLY A 2 -13.73 1.87 2.43
C GLY A 2 -12.27 1.87 2.87
N TRP A 3 -12.05 2.04 4.17
CA TRP A 3 -10.72 2.00 4.78
C TRP A 3 -10.36 0.56 5.15
N ASN A 4 -9.15 0.11 4.79
CA ASN A 4 -8.64 -1.21 5.18
C ASN A 4 -7.17 -1.13 5.59
N ARG A 5 -6.72 -2.10 6.38
CA ARG A 5 -5.36 -2.17 6.92
C ARG A 5 -4.38 -2.70 5.88
N VAL A 6 -3.22 -2.07 5.79
CA VAL A 6 -2.14 -2.48 4.90
C VAL A 6 -0.93 -2.94 5.71
N TYR A 7 -0.38 -4.09 5.31
CA TYR A 7 0.77 -4.72 5.96
C TYR A 7 1.93 -4.76 4.96
N ALA A 8 2.87 -3.82 5.11
CA ALA A 8 4.06 -3.73 4.28
C ALA A 8 5.11 -4.77 4.70
N LYS A 9 5.96 -5.17 3.75
CA LYS A 9 7.18 -5.92 4.06
C LYS A 9 8.05 -5.09 5.01
N ALA A 10 8.64 -5.76 5.99
CA ALA A 10 9.52 -5.12 6.95
C ALA A 10 10.67 -4.38 6.24
N GLY A 11 10.87 -3.11 6.59
CA GLY A 11 11.93 -2.28 6.03
C GLY A 11 11.65 -1.67 4.66
N ASP A 12 10.44 -1.82 4.10
CA ASP A 12 10.10 -1.22 2.82
C ASP A 12 10.17 0.33 2.87
N ARG A 13 10.91 0.92 1.93
CA ARG A 13 11.19 2.36 1.90
C ARG A 13 9.94 3.20 1.65
N LEU A 14 8.98 2.69 0.87
CA LEU A 14 7.73 3.41 0.57
C LEU A 14 6.87 3.59 1.82
N PHE A 15 6.94 2.65 2.77
CA PHE A 15 6.16 2.64 4.01
C PHE A 15 6.94 3.15 5.24
N ARG A 16 8.12 3.75 5.05
CA ARG A 16 8.93 4.31 6.15
C ARG A 16 8.13 5.32 6.99
N GLY A 17 8.10 5.12 8.31
CA GLY A 17 7.41 6.02 9.23
C GLY A 17 5.88 5.94 9.18
N ILE A 18 5.33 4.90 8.55
CA ILE A 18 3.90 4.56 8.61
C ILE A 18 3.75 3.37 9.55
N GLU A 19 2.80 3.45 10.49
CA GLU A 19 2.53 2.37 11.45
C GLU A 19 2.08 1.09 10.72
N GLU A 20 2.51 -0.06 11.21
CA GLU A 20 2.07 -1.36 10.69
C GLU A 20 0.55 -1.50 10.84
N GLY A 21 -0.13 -1.92 9.77
CA GLY A 21 -1.58 -2.05 9.78
C GLY A 21 -2.32 -0.71 9.73
N ALA A 22 -1.66 0.40 9.39
CA ALA A 22 -2.32 1.67 9.13
C ALA A 22 -3.42 1.53 8.06
N TYR A 23 -4.46 2.36 8.20
CA TYR A 23 -5.61 2.36 7.31
C TYR A 23 -5.35 3.20 6.05
N PHE A 24 -5.68 2.63 4.89
CA PHE A 24 -5.72 3.31 3.60
C PHE A 24 -7.10 3.15 2.95
N TYR A 25 -7.47 4.09 2.08
CA TYR A 25 -8.77 4.10 1.41
C TYR A 25 -8.74 3.34 0.07
N PHE A 26 -9.66 2.37 -0.07
CA PHE A 26 -9.80 1.50 -1.23
C PHE A 26 -11.18 1.64 -1.90
N VAL A 27 -11.20 1.63 -3.23
CA VAL A 27 -12.44 1.71 -4.04
C VAL A 27 -12.31 0.93 -5.36
N HIS A 28 -12.15 -0.40 -5.25
CA HIS A 28 -11.96 -1.27 -6.41
C HIS A 28 -12.76 -2.58 -6.24
N SER A 29 -13.08 -3.23 -7.36
CA SER A 29 -13.74 -4.56 -7.39
C SER A 29 -12.79 -5.69 -7.78
N TYR A 30 -11.69 -5.36 -8.46
CA TYR A 30 -10.64 -6.30 -8.84
C TYR A 30 -9.38 -5.99 -8.04
N ALA A 31 -8.54 -7.01 -7.83
CA ALA A 31 -7.27 -6.88 -7.16
C ALA A 31 -6.28 -7.89 -7.74
N MET A 32 -5.00 -7.54 -7.72
CA MET A 32 -3.93 -8.45 -8.15
C MET A 32 -3.58 -9.43 -7.01
N PRO A 33 -3.41 -10.74 -7.29
CA PRO A 33 -2.98 -11.70 -6.28
C PRO A 33 -1.59 -11.35 -5.74
N VAL A 34 -1.28 -11.85 -4.55
CA VAL A 34 0.06 -11.78 -3.97
C VAL A 34 1.06 -12.48 -4.90
N ASN A 35 2.20 -11.84 -5.16
CA ASN A 35 3.22 -12.33 -6.09
C ASN A 35 4.62 -11.83 -5.65
N PRO A 36 5.71 -12.21 -6.35
CA PRO A 36 7.06 -11.82 -5.94
C PRO A 36 7.31 -10.31 -5.82
N TYR A 37 6.56 -9.49 -6.58
CA TYR A 37 6.68 -8.03 -6.61
C TYR A 37 5.81 -7.32 -5.57
N THR A 38 4.99 -8.06 -4.81
CA THR A 38 4.18 -7.49 -3.73
C THR A 38 5.08 -6.94 -2.63
N ILE A 39 4.95 -5.66 -2.31
CA ILE A 39 5.65 -5.02 -1.18
C ILE A 39 4.74 -4.73 0.01
N ALA A 40 3.42 -4.70 -0.20
CA ALA A 40 2.45 -4.67 0.88
C ALA A 40 1.19 -5.47 0.54
N GLN A 41 0.64 -6.13 1.56
CA GLN A 41 -0.57 -6.93 1.45
C GLN A 41 -1.74 -6.27 2.18
N CYS A 42 -2.95 -6.57 1.72
CA CYS A 42 -4.20 -6.26 2.41
C CYS A 42 -5.10 -7.51 2.32
N ASN A 43 -6.06 -7.63 3.22
CA ASN A 43 -6.94 -8.79 3.29
C ASN A 43 -8.41 -8.35 3.23
N TYR A 44 -9.17 -8.91 2.29
CA TYR A 44 -10.61 -8.67 2.14
C TYR A 44 -11.26 -9.94 1.56
N GLY A 45 -11.64 -10.85 2.44
CA GLY A 45 -11.97 -12.24 2.08
C GLY A 45 -10.70 -13.06 1.85
N GLU A 46 -9.87 -12.62 0.89
CA GLU A 46 -8.56 -13.20 0.59
C GLU A 46 -7.45 -12.14 0.59
N ALA A 47 -6.21 -12.61 0.74
CA ALA A 47 -5.02 -11.74 0.69
C ALA A 47 -4.74 -11.30 -0.74
N PHE A 48 -4.51 -10.00 -0.93
CA PHE A 48 -4.18 -9.41 -2.23
C PHE A 48 -3.06 -8.38 -2.11
N THR A 49 -2.53 -7.99 -3.27
CA THR A 49 -1.47 -6.99 -3.35
C THR A 49 -2.02 -5.59 -3.15
N ALA A 50 -1.67 -4.95 -2.02
CA ALA A 50 -2.00 -3.56 -1.73
C ALA A 50 -0.99 -2.59 -2.35
N ALA A 51 0.28 -2.98 -2.43
CA ALA A 51 1.32 -2.22 -3.11
C ALA A 51 2.34 -3.15 -3.78
N VAL A 52 2.84 -2.72 -4.94
CA VAL A 52 3.87 -3.41 -5.75
C VAL A 52 5.11 -2.56 -5.92
N GLN A 53 6.22 -3.26 -6.10
CA GLN A 53 7.43 -2.67 -6.65
C GLN A 53 8.10 -3.63 -7.61
N LYS A 54 8.53 -3.09 -8.76
CA LYS A 54 9.48 -3.75 -9.65
C LYS A 54 10.44 -2.70 -10.17
N ASP A 55 11.72 -2.84 -9.82
CA ASP A 55 12.76 -1.86 -10.17
C ASP A 55 12.35 -0.44 -9.71
N ASN A 56 12.29 0.52 -10.62
CA ASN A 56 11.84 1.89 -10.38
C ASN A 56 10.31 2.09 -10.50
N PHE A 57 9.54 1.03 -10.76
CA PHE A 57 8.09 1.09 -10.88
C PHE A 57 7.42 0.78 -9.55
N PHE A 58 6.51 1.64 -9.14
CA PHE A 58 5.69 1.51 -7.95
C PHE A 58 4.22 1.57 -8.32
N GLY A 59 3.39 0.83 -7.58
CA GLY A 59 1.95 0.88 -7.72
C GLY A 59 1.28 0.62 -6.38
N VAL A 60 0.19 1.32 -6.12
CA VAL A 60 -0.64 1.13 -4.93
C VAL A 60 -2.09 0.91 -5.37
N GLN A 61 -2.78 -0.02 -4.73
CA GLN A 61 -4.18 -0.34 -5.03
C GLN A 61 -5.15 0.60 -4.29
N PHE A 62 -4.71 1.17 -3.16
CA PHE A 62 -5.41 2.23 -2.44
C PHE A 62 -5.11 3.61 -3.03
N HIS A 63 -5.87 4.60 -2.59
CA HIS A 63 -5.72 6.01 -2.97
C HIS A 63 -4.97 6.79 -1.89
N PRO A 64 -3.64 6.96 -1.98
CA PRO A 64 -2.87 7.64 -0.95
C PRO A 64 -3.30 9.11 -0.76
N GLU A 65 -3.72 9.79 -1.83
CA GLU A 65 -4.27 11.15 -1.80
C GLU A 65 -5.59 11.26 -1.02
N ARG A 66 -6.26 10.13 -0.77
CA ARG A 66 -7.52 10.05 0.00
C ARG A 66 -7.35 9.30 1.33
N SER A 67 -6.11 9.02 1.74
CA SER A 67 -5.80 8.17 2.91
C SER A 67 -5.24 8.94 4.11
N GLY A 68 -5.55 10.23 4.23
CA GLY A 68 -5.17 11.05 5.38
C GLY A 68 -3.65 11.17 5.59
N SER A 69 -3.21 11.19 6.85
CA SER A 69 -1.78 11.33 7.21
C SER A 69 -0.92 10.16 6.73
N ALA A 70 -1.42 8.93 6.80
CA ALA A 70 -0.71 7.75 6.29
C ALA A 70 -0.49 7.83 4.78
N GLY A 71 -1.52 8.24 4.03
CA GLY A 71 -1.45 8.50 2.60
C GLY A 71 -0.45 9.60 2.23
N ALA A 72 -0.49 10.73 2.94
CA ALA A 72 0.44 11.83 2.73
C ALA A 72 1.89 11.44 3.03
N GLN A 73 2.13 10.68 4.10
CA GLN A 73 3.46 10.16 4.43
C GLN A 73 3.99 9.20 3.36
N LEU A 74 3.12 8.35 2.79
CA LEU A 74 3.49 7.45 1.70
C LEU A 74 3.93 8.22 0.43
N LEU A 75 3.17 9.27 0.05
CA LEU A 75 3.54 10.13 -1.07
C LEU A 75 4.86 10.88 -0.81
N LYS A 76 5.06 11.38 0.40
CA LYS A 76 6.32 12.00 0.80
C LYS A 76 7.50 11.02 0.66
N ASN A 77 7.35 9.80 1.18
CA ASN A 77 8.38 8.77 1.04
C ASN A 77 8.70 8.50 -0.44
N PHE A 78 7.69 8.44 -1.30
CA PHE A 78 7.90 8.24 -2.74
C PHE A 78 8.71 9.36 -3.39
N LEU A 79 8.45 10.62 -3.03
CA LEU A 79 9.18 11.79 -3.54
C LEU A 79 10.62 11.90 -3.00
N GLU A 80 10.91 11.29 -1.86
CA GLU A 80 12.22 11.31 -1.19
C GLU A 80 13.08 10.05 -1.46
N MET A 81 12.70 9.21 -2.44
CA MET A 81 13.40 7.96 -2.75
C MET A 81 14.71 8.12 -3.51
#